data_AF-A0A9D4LVR6-F1
#
_entry.id   AF-A0A9D4LVR6-F1
#
_cell.length_a   1.000
_cell.length_b   1.000
_cell.length_c   1.000
_cell.angle_alpha   90.00
_cell.angle_beta   90.00
_cell.angle_gamma   90.00
#
_symmetry.space_group_name_H-M   'P 1'
#
loop_
_entity.id
_entity.type
_entity.pdbx_description
1 polymer ?
#
loop_
_entity_poly.entity_id
_entity_poly.type
_entity_poly.pdbx_seq_one_letter_code
_entity_poly.pdbx_strand_id
1 'polypeptide(L)'
;MVRPNQSVYIRCITDRELSYQPTSALVQETGESQLPKCAEITPAIVQYTGKKQEIVVNVSNTTNNVLQISPKAIVGELQLVTLERENEEDTNRTPQDVLDQVNIDPDLTSEQHVKLM
;
A
#
# COMPACT_ATOMS: atom_id res chain seq x y z
N MET A 1 17.70 3.22 14.11
CA MET A 1 16.75 3.27 15.24
C MET A 1 15.51 4.00 14.78
N VAL A 2 14.33 3.50 15.11
CA VAL A 2 13.04 4.12 14.77
C VAL A 2 12.41 4.58 16.08
N ARG A 3 12.12 5.88 16.21
CA ARG A 3 11.55 6.43 17.45
C ARG A 3 10.08 5.99 17.61
N PRO A 4 9.52 6.09 18.83
CA PRO A 4 8.10 5.87 19.06
C PRO A 4 7.21 6.63 18.08
N ASN A 5 6.15 5.96 17.60
CA ASN A 5 5.12 6.53 16.73
C ASN A 5 5.70 7.23 15.48
N GLN A 6 6.79 6.69 14.93
CA GLN A 6 7.43 7.20 13.72
C GLN A 6 7.55 6.13 12.66
N SER A 7 7.52 6.58 11.41
CA SER A 7 7.82 5.80 10.23
C SER A 7 9.11 6.29 9.59
N VAL A 8 9.94 5.37 9.12
CA VAL A 8 11.19 5.69 8.43
C VAL A 8 11.35 4.82 7.19
N TYR A 9 12.02 5.39 6.19
CA TYR A 9 12.43 4.66 5.00
C TYR A 9 13.83 4.08 5.20
N ILE A 10 13.95 2.77 5.05
CA ILE A 10 15.19 2.02 5.22
C ILE A 10 15.60 1.45 3.87
N ARG A 11 16.89 1.58 3.53
CA ARG A 11 17.46 0.92 2.35
C ARG A 11 17.82 -0.52 2.71
N CYS A 12 17.21 -1.44 1.98
CA CYS A 12 17.43 -2.87 2.06
C CYS A 12 18.12 -3.35 0.78
N ILE A 13 18.76 -4.50 0.84
CA ILE A 13 19.36 -5.16 -0.32
C ILE A 13 18.70 -6.53 -0.45
N THR A 14 18.38 -6.95 -1.67
CA THR A 14 17.84 -8.29 -1.91
C THR A 14 18.87 -9.37 -1.57
N ASP A 15 18.43 -10.42 -0.89
CA ASP A 15 19.31 -11.51 -0.45
C ASP A 15 19.73 -12.41 -1.63
N ARG A 16 18.80 -12.63 -2.58
CA ARG A 16 18.95 -13.55 -3.71
C ARG A 16 18.78 -12.85 -5.06
N GLU A 17 19.41 -13.48 -6.04
CA GLU A 17 19.20 -13.22 -7.46
C GLU A 17 18.37 -14.36 -8.04
N LEU A 18 17.44 -14.02 -8.92
CA LEU A 18 16.65 -14.98 -9.66
C LEU A 18 16.98 -14.77 -11.13
N SER A 19 17.33 -15.86 -11.83
CA SER A 19 17.49 -15.83 -13.29
C SER A 19 16.12 -15.74 -13.96
N TYR A 20 15.49 -14.58 -13.80
CA TYR A 20 14.16 -14.25 -14.28
C TYR A 20 14.18 -12.85 -14.91
N GLN A 21 13.30 -12.62 -15.86
CA GLN A 21 13.16 -11.31 -16.49
C GLN A 21 12.68 -10.26 -15.49
N PRO A 22 13.02 -8.97 -15.68
CA PRO A 22 12.52 -7.91 -14.80
C PRO A 22 10.99 -7.95 -14.68
N THR A 23 10.47 -7.95 -13.46
CA THR A 23 9.04 -8.08 -13.17
C THR A 23 8.63 -7.30 -11.93
N SER A 24 7.33 -7.08 -11.74
CA SER A 24 6.80 -6.52 -10.50
C SER A 24 6.93 -7.52 -9.35
N ALA A 25 7.26 -7.01 -8.17
CA ALA A 25 7.29 -7.78 -6.95
C ALA A 25 6.60 -7.00 -5.82
N LEU A 26 5.89 -7.72 -4.97
CA LEU A 26 5.33 -7.22 -3.72
C LEU A 26 6.36 -7.40 -2.61
N VAL A 27 6.72 -6.30 -1.96
CA VAL A 27 7.46 -6.28 -0.70
C VAL A 27 6.45 -6.30 0.43
N GLN A 28 6.58 -7.25 1.34
CA GLN A 28 5.67 -7.40 2.48
C GLN A 28 6.39 -8.00 3.70
N GLU A 29 5.73 -7.97 4.85
CA GLU A 29 6.18 -8.66 6.05
C GLU A 29 6.23 -10.18 5.81
N THR A 30 7.17 -10.85 6.46
CA THR A 30 7.35 -12.31 6.37
C THR A 30 7.54 -12.90 7.75
N GLY A 31 7.16 -14.17 7.93
CA GLY A 31 7.37 -14.89 9.20
C GLY A 31 8.86 -15.06 9.57
N GLU A 32 9.74 -14.93 8.58
CA GLU A 32 11.21 -14.95 8.76
C GLU A 32 11.77 -13.56 9.12
N SER A 33 10.91 -12.54 9.30
CA SER A 33 11.35 -11.19 9.65
C SER A 33 12.05 -11.19 11.01
N GLN A 34 13.20 -10.53 11.06
CA GLN A 34 13.98 -10.34 12.27
C GLN A 34 13.68 -8.98 12.92
N LEU A 35 12.69 -8.26 12.41
CA LEU A 35 12.22 -7.06 13.08
C LEU A 35 11.50 -7.43 14.39
N PRO A 36 11.56 -6.56 15.41
CA PRO A 36 10.69 -6.72 16.56
C PRO A 36 9.23 -6.74 16.12
N LYS A 37 8.38 -7.56 16.77
CA LYS A 37 6.95 -7.75 16.45
C LYS A 37 6.10 -6.47 16.41
N CYS A 38 6.66 -5.36 16.89
CA CYS A 38 6.01 -4.07 16.92
C CYS A 38 6.47 -3.10 15.83
N ALA A 39 7.35 -3.56 14.93
CA ALA A 39 7.60 -2.90 13.67
C ALA A 39 6.58 -3.37 12.64
N GLU A 40 5.99 -2.43 11.93
CA GLU A 40 5.08 -2.70 10.83
C GLU A 40 5.75 -2.30 9.52
N ILE A 41 5.67 -3.16 8.51
CA ILE A 41 6.17 -2.87 7.17
C ILE A 41 4.97 -2.50 6.32
N THR A 42 5.03 -1.34 5.67
CA THR A 42 4.03 -0.98 4.67
C THR A 42 4.29 -1.79 3.40
N PRO A 43 3.32 -2.60 2.93
CA PRO A 43 3.48 -3.34 1.68
C PRO A 43 3.68 -2.38 0.50
N ALA A 44 4.54 -2.75 -0.45
CA ALA A 44 4.84 -1.92 -1.61
C ALA A 44 5.14 -2.76 -2.85
N ILE A 45 4.69 -2.29 -4.01
CA ILE A 45 5.08 -2.86 -5.31
C ILE A 45 6.39 -2.22 -5.76
N VAL A 46 7.34 -3.05 -6.17
CA VAL A 46 8.65 -2.64 -6.67
C VAL A 46 8.95 -3.34 -7.99
N GLN A 47 9.76 -2.70 -8.83
CA GLN A 47 10.32 -3.36 -10.01
C GLN A 47 11.53 -4.20 -9.59
N TYR A 48 11.42 -5.53 -9.67
CA TYR A 48 12.52 -6.44 -9.44
C TYR A 48 13.24 -6.74 -10.76
N THR A 49 14.57 -6.68 -10.76
CA THR A 49 15.40 -6.79 -11.97
C THR A 49 15.98 -8.20 -12.19
N GLY A 50 15.73 -9.15 -11.29
CA GLY A 50 16.38 -10.47 -11.28
C GLY A 50 17.77 -10.47 -10.65
N LYS A 51 18.35 -9.31 -10.36
CA LYS A 51 19.69 -9.16 -9.76
C LYS A 51 19.62 -8.58 -8.35
N LYS A 52 20.77 -8.55 -7.66
CA LYS A 52 20.89 -7.81 -6.40
C LYS A 52 20.59 -6.33 -6.64
N GLN A 53 19.65 -5.80 -5.87
CA GLN A 53 19.26 -4.41 -5.95
C GLN A 53 18.94 -3.84 -4.57
N GLU A 54 19.08 -2.51 -4.46
CA GLU A 54 18.57 -1.79 -3.31
C GLU A 54 17.06 -1.59 -3.44
N ILE A 55 16.35 -1.74 -2.32
CA ILE A 55 14.92 -1.49 -2.19
C ILE A 55 14.70 -0.62 -0.97
N VAL A 56 13.87 0.40 -1.12
CA VAL A 56 13.47 1.26 -0.01
C VAL A 56 12.20 0.70 0.61
N VAL A 57 12.24 0.41 1.91
CA VAL A 57 11.11 -0.15 2.67
C VAL A 57 10.69 0.85 3.74
N ASN A 58 9.39 1.09 3.86
CA ASN A 58 8.84 1.89 4.96
C ASN A 58 8.61 0.99 6.18
N VAL A 59 9.24 1.35 7.31
CA VAL A 59 9.07 0.67 8.59
C VAL A 59 8.51 1.66 9.60
N SER A 60 7.36 1.29 10.19
CA SER A 60 6.65 2.06 11.20
C SER A 60 6.82 1.44 12.58
N ASN A 61 7.06 2.27 13.58
CA ASN A 61 7.04 1.89 14.98
C ASN A 61 5.75 2.41 15.61
N THR A 62 4.79 1.52 15.84
CA THR A 62 3.47 1.84 16.40
C THR A 62 3.46 1.83 17.94
N THR A 63 4.63 1.80 18.57
CA THR A 63 4.76 1.72 20.03
C THR A 63 5.33 2.99 20.65
N ASN A 64 5.28 3.02 21.99
CA ASN A 64 5.92 4.05 22.81
C ASN A 64 7.40 3.78 23.10
N ASN A 65 7.97 2.68 22.58
CA ASN A 65 9.37 2.31 22.81
C ASN A 65 10.21 2.59 21.57
N VAL A 66 11.51 2.80 21.74
CA VAL A 66 12.43 2.92 20.61
C VAL A 66 12.67 1.54 19.99
N LEU A 67 12.54 1.44 18.67
CA LEU A 67 12.81 0.23 17.92
C LEU A 67 14.24 0.24 17.38
N GLN A 68 15.00 -0.80 17.73
CA GLN A 68 16.34 -1.02 17.21
C GLN A 68 16.30 -2.09 16.12
N ILE A 69 16.75 -1.73 14.92
CA ILE A 69 16.88 -2.64 13.78
C ILE A 69 18.36 -2.93 13.62
N SER A 70 18.72 -4.21 13.73
CA SER A 70 20.10 -4.64 13.55
C SER A 70 20.52 -4.51 12.09
N PRO A 71 21.79 -4.17 11.80
CA PRO A 71 22.32 -4.25 10.45
C PRO A 71 22.13 -5.66 9.89
N LYS A 72 21.78 -5.75 8.60
CA LYS A 72 21.51 -7.02 7.89
C LYS A 72 20.33 -7.84 8.42
N ALA A 73 19.49 -7.27 9.29
CA ALA A 73 18.24 -7.91 9.68
C ALA A 73 17.37 -8.16 8.44
N ILE A 74 16.72 -9.32 8.40
CA ILE A 74 15.67 -9.60 7.41
C ILE A 74 14.48 -8.72 7.76
N VAL A 75 14.14 -7.81 6.84
CA VAL A 75 13.04 -6.86 7.01
C VAL A 75 11.74 -7.53 6.57
N GLY A 76 11.69 -8.02 5.32
CA GLY A 76 10.51 -8.65 4.75
C GLY A 76 10.89 -9.63 3.64
N GLU A 77 9.90 -10.01 2.85
CA GLU A 77 10.07 -10.84 1.66
C GLU A 77 9.70 -10.11 0.38
N LEU A 78 10.16 -10.67 -0.74
CA LEU A 78 9.78 -10.28 -2.08
C LEU A 78 9.01 -11.41 -2.74
N GLN A 79 7.77 -11.14 -3.11
CA GLN A 79 6.94 -12.06 -3.87
C GLN A 79 6.75 -11.52 -5.28
N LEU A 80 7.14 -12.28 -6.31
CA LEU A 80 6.89 -11.87 -7.70
C LEU A 80 5.38 -11.91 -7.97
N VAL A 81 4.85 -10.86 -8.59
CA VAL A 81 3.41 -10.72 -8.86
C VAL A 81 3.16 -10.24 -10.28
N THR A 82 2.00 -10.64 -10.84
CA THR A 82 1.47 -10.10 -12.09
C THR A 82 0.44 -9.04 -11.74
N LEU A 83 0.58 -7.85 -12.32
CA LEU A 83 -0.39 -6.77 -12.13
C LEU A 83 -1.45 -6.87 -13.22
N GLU A 84 -2.70 -7.04 -12.82
CA GLU A 84 -3.84 -6.91 -13.72
C GLU A 84 -4.18 -5.42 -13.87
N ARG A 85 -4.41 -4.96 -15.10
CA ARG A 85 -4.93 -3.63 -15.35
C ARG A 85 -6.44 -3.77 -15.51
N GLU A 86 -7.20 -3.12 -14.63
CA GLU A 86 -8.60 -2.88 -14.92
C GLU A 86 -8.68 -1.87 -16.08
N ASN A 87 -9.44 -2.20 -17.12
CA ASN A 87 -9.65 -1.29 -18.24
C ASN A 87 -10.40 -0.04 -17.71
N GLU A 88 -9.80 1.14 -17.83
CA GLU A 88 -10.41 2.45 -17.51
C GLU A 88 -11.49 2.85 -18.53
N GLU A 89 -12.42 1.97 -18.89
CA GLU A 89 -13.49 2.28 -19.85
C GLU A 89 -14.70 2.99 -19.22
N ASP A 90 -14.66 3.36 -17.93
CA ASP A 90 -15.87 3.79 -17.19
C ASP A 90 -15.73 5.09 -16.37
N THR A 91 -14.76 5.97 -16.68
CA THR A 91 -14.60 7.27 -15.99
C THR A 91 -15.10 8.49 -16.79
N ASN A 92 -15.73 8.29 -17.94
CA ASN A 92 -16.46 9.36 -18.65
C ASN A 92 -17.93 9.48 -18.21
N ARG A 93 -18.25 9.15 -16.96
CA ARG A 93 -19.56 9.48 -16.39
C ARG A 93 -19.53 10.94 -15.97
N THR A 94 -20.23 11.76 -16.74
CA THR A 94 -20.41 13.17 -16.39
C THR A 94 -21.28 13.28 -15.13
N PRO A 95 -21.16 14.33 -14.31
CA PRO A 95 -22.04 14.55 -13.15
C PRO A 95 -23.54 14.51 -13.50
N GLN A 96 -23.87 14.81 -14.77
CA GLN A 96 -25.20 14.69 -15.34
C GLN A 96 -25.75 13.25 -15.27
N ASP A 97 -24.92 12.25 -15.57
CA ASP A 97 -25.32 10.83 -15.64
C ASP A 97 -25.71 10.26 -14.26
N VAL A 98 -25.19 10.86 -13.18
CA VAL A 98 -25.49 10.47 -11.80
C VAL A 98 -26.82 11.05 -11.34
N LEU A 99 -27.19 12.25 -11.80
CA LEU A 99 -28.46 12.91 -11.47
C LEU A 99 -29.64 12.28 -12.20
N ASP A 100 -29.43 11.78 -13.42
CA ASP A 100 -30.47 11.12 -14.22
C ASP A 100 -30.86 9.72 -13.69
N GLN A 101 -30.06 9.13 -12.80
CA GLN A 101 -30.37 7.86 -12.13
C GLN A 101 -31.12 8.02 -10.81
N VAL A 102 -31.30 9.26 -10.33
CA VAL A 102 -32.07 9.52 -9.11
C VAL A 102 -33.52 9.76 -9.49
N ASN A 103 -34.33 8.71 -9.43
CA ASN A 103 -35.79 8.85 -9.57
C ASN A 103 -36.35 9.50 -8.30
N ILE A 104 -36.33 10.83 -8.24
CA ILE A 104 -36.97 11.59 -7.17
C ILE A 104 -38.48 11.55 -7.42
N ASP A 105 -39.20 10.87 -6.53
CA ASP A 105 -40.65 10.78 -6.55
C ASP A 105 -41.25 12.21 -6.54
N PRO A 106 -42.08 12.61 -7.53
CA PRO A 106 -42.54 13.99 -7.67
C PRO A 106 -43.56 14.42 -6.60
N ASP A 107 -44.00 13.51 -5.72
CA ASP A 107 -44.95 13.80 -4.64
C ASP A 107 -44.32 14.31 -3.33
N LEU A 108 -43.08 14.79 -3.37
CA LEU A 108 -42.48 15.51 -2.24
C LEU A 108 -43.06 16.92 -2.15
N THR A 109 -43.97 17.11 -1.21
CA THR A 109 -44.50 18.43 -0.83
C THR A 109 -43.38 19.33 -0.28
N SER A 110 -43.47 20.63 -0.61
CA SER A 110 -42.46 21.66 -0.35
C SER A 110 -42.01 21.83 1.12
N GLU A 111 -42.66 21.16 2.08
CA GLU A 111 -42.32 21.22 3.51
C GLU A 111 -41.14 20.32 3.93
N GLN A 112 -40.71 19.35 3.11
CA GLN A 112 -39.58 18.48 3.47
C GLN A 112 -38.20 19.00 3.01
N HIS A 113 -38.14 20.09 2.23
CA HIS A 113 -36.88 20.66 1.74
C HIS A 113 -36.10 21.51 2.77
N VAL A 114 -36.67 21.84 3.93
CA VAL A 114 -36.02 22.74 4.91
C VAL A 114 -35.25 22.01 6.02
N LYS A 115 -35.24 20.66 6.05
CA LYS A 115 -34.59 19.91 7.14
C LYS A 115 -33.31 19.15 6.79
N LEU A 116 -32.64 19.56 5.70
CA LEU A 116 -31.32 19.07 5.31
C LEU A 116 -30.39 20.22 4.85
N MET A 117 -30.45 21.36 5.53
CA MET A 117 -29.32 22.28 5.66
C MET A 117 -28.75 22.20 7.08
#